data_AF-A0A1Y0MBU7-F1
#
_entry.id   AF-A0A1Y0MBU7-F1
#
_cell.length_a   1.000
_cell.length_b   1.000
_cell.length_c   1.000
_cell.angle_alpha   90.00
_cell.angle_beta   90.00
_cell.angle_gamma   90.00
#
_symmetry.space_group_name_H-M   'P 1'
#
loop_
_entity.id
_entity.type
_entity.pdbx_description
1 polymer ?
#
loop_
_entity_poly.entity_id
_entity_poly.type
_entity_poly.pdbx_seq_one_letter_code
_entity_poly.pdbx_strand_id
1 'polypeptide(L)'
;MEKNKQDLKEDIFLKKYLQEIDLESPNSNFTNNIMDTLLQEEKKTVLKNEPLISKKMWFVVYGFIATCVWLLYSDKTTSSIKFPSVDLSFLNKIQIPNLFDNLSISNTLFYAIAFFTAMVFVQIIYLKNHFNKGFE
;
A
#
# COMPACT_ATOMS: atom_id res chain seq x y z
N MET A 1 -39.62 -7.29 -63.42
CA MET A 1 -40.35 -7.59 -62.17
C MET A 1 -40.12 -9.02 -61.64
N GLU A 2 -39.50 -9.94 -62.41
CA GLU A 2 -39.25 -11.32 -61.97
C GLU A 2 -38.07 -11.52 -61.00
N LYS A 3 -36.98 -10.76 -61.14
CA LYS A 3 -35.74 -10.93 -60.34
C LYS A 3 -35.97 -10.76 -58.83
N ASN A 4 -36.69 -9.71 -58.44
CA ASN A 4 -37.03 -9.39 -57.04
C ASN A 4 -37.89 -10.49 -56.36
N LYS A 5 -38.71 -11.22 -57.15
CA LYS A 5 -39.48 -12.36 -56.65
C LYS A 5 -38.64 -13.61 -56.37
N GLN A 6 -37.46 -13.73 -56.96
CA GLN A 6 -36.53 -14.85 -56.70
C GLN A 6 -35.71 -14.57 -55.44
N ASP A 7 -35.15 -13.36 -55.31
CA ASP A 7 -34.40 -12.93 -54.11
C ASP A 7 -35.26 -13.05 -52.84
N LEU A 8 -36.53 -12.63 -52.90
CA LEU A 8 -37.48 -12.77 -51.78
C LEU A 8 -37.76 -14.23 -51.39
N LYS A 9 -37.76 -15.15 -52.36
CA LYS A 9 -37.99 -16.56 -52.07
C LYS A 9 -36.79 -17.15 -51.33
N GLU A 10 -35.59 -16.85 -51.78
CA GLU A 10 -34.34 -17.31 -51.17
C GLU A 10 -34.21 -16.81 -49.72
N ASP A 11 -34.52 -15.54 -49.46
CA ASP A 11 -34.57 -14.98 -48.10
C ASP A 11 -35.60 -15.68 -47.20
N ILE A 12 -36.78 -15.99 -47.74
CA ILE A 12 -37.81 -16.73 -46.99
C ILE A 12 -37.35 -18.15 -46.66
N PHE A 13 -36.67 -18.82 -47.60
CA PHE A 13 -36.09 -20.15 -47.37
C PHE A 13 -35.00 -20.12 -46.30
N LEU A 14 -34.06 -19.16 -46.38
CA LEU A 14 -33.01 -18.98 -45.39
C LEU A 14 -33.58 -18.68 -44.01
N LYS A 15 -34.57 -17.79 -43.93
CA LYS A 15 -35.22 -17.42 -42.66
C LYS A 15 -35.96 -18.59 -42.03
N LYS A 16 -36.61 -19.44 -42.84
CA LYS A 16 -37.26 -20.66 -42.35
C LYS A 16 -36.25 -21.67 -41.83
N TYR A 17 -35.14 -21.86 -42.55
CA TYR A 17 -34.08 -22.76 -42.14
C TYR A 17 -33.43 -22.30 -40.84
N LEU A 18 -33.14 -21.00 -40.69
CA LEU A 18 -32.60 -20.41 -39.47
C LEU A 18 -33.56 -20.51 -38.28
N GLN A 19 -34.87 -20.54 -38.52
CA GLN A 19 -35.89 -20.66 -37.49
C GLN A 19 -36.13 -22.12 -37.04
N GLU A 20 -35.76 -23.09 -37.87
CA GLU A 20 -35.79 -24.53 -37.56
C GLU A 20 -34.53 -24.99 -36.80
N ILE A 21 -33.49 -24.16 -36.71
CA ILE A 21 -32.31 -24.45 -35.88
C ILE A 21 -32.68 -24.20 -34.42
N ASP A 22 -32.58 -25.25 -33.59
CA ASP A 22 -32.74 -25.12 -32.15
C ASP A 22 -31.68 -24.17 -31.59
N LEU A 23 -32.15 -23.14 -30.87
CA LEU A 23 -31.28 -22.19 -30.19
C LEU A 23 -30.58 -22.93 -29.05
N GLU A 24 -29.24 -23.04 -29.14
CA GLU A 24 -28.43 -23.54 -28.05
C GLU A 24 -28.66 -22.66 -26.81
N SER A 25 -29.32 -23.21 -25.80
CA SER A 25 -29.51 -22.53 -24.53
C SER A 25 -28.31 -22.83 -23.63
N PRO A 26 -27.84 -21.84 -22.86
CA PRO A 26 -26.79 -22.08 -21.89
C PRO A 26 -27.24 -23.16 -20.90
N ASN A 27 -26.28 -23.96 -20.43
CA ASN A 27 -26.50 -24.91 -19.34
C ASN A 27 -27.22 -24.21 -18.17
N SER A 28 -28.16 -24.91 -17.51
CA SER A 28 -28.87 -24.43 -16.32
C SER A 28 -27.95 -23.88 -15.22
N ASN A 29 -26.70 -24.35 -15.17
CA ASN A 29 -25.70 -23.92 -14.18
C ASN A 29 -24.76 -22.82 -14.65
N PHE A 30 -24.96 -22.24 -15.85
CA PHE A 30 -24.08 -21.23 -16.42
C PHE A 30 -23.88 -20.02 -15.50
N THR A 31 -24.98 -19.47 -14.96
CA THR A 31 -24.93 -18.34 -14.04
C THR A 31 -24.20 -18.68 -12.74
N ASN A 32 -24.43 -19.87 -12.18
CA ASN A 32 -23.76 -20.31 -10.96
C ASN A 32 -22.26 -20.46 -11.17
N ASN A 33 -21.85 -21.04 -12.30
CA ASN A 33 -20.42 -21.23 -12.63
C ASN A 33 -19.69 -19.89 -12.80
N ILE A 34 -20.35 -18.90 -13.44
CA ILE A 34 -19.79 -17.56 -13.57
C ILE A 34 -19.70 -16.88 -12.21
N MET A 35 -20.76 -16.95 -11.40
CA MET A 35 -20.79 -16.34 -10.08
C MET A 35 -19.74 -16.96 -9.16
N ASP A 36 -19.56 -18.27 -9.16
CA ASP A 36 -18.52 -18.95 -8.37
C ASP A 36 -17.12 -18.55 -8.81
N THR A 37 -16.88 -18.42 -10.12
CA THR A 37 -15.59 -17.96 -10.66
C THR A 37 -15.31 -16.52 -10.25
N LEU A 38 -16.31 -15.63 -10.35
CA LEU A 38 -16.21 -14.24 -9.92
C LEU A 38 -15.96 -14.13 -8.42
N LEU A 39 -16.69 -14.88 -7.59
CA LEU A 39 -16.48 -14.88 -6.13
C LEU A 39 -15.10 -15.42 -5.74
N GLN A 40 -14.55 -16.36 -6.50
CA GLN A 40 -13.21 -16.91 -6.25
C GLN A 40 -12.10 -15.95 -6.70
N GLU A 41 -12.30 -15.19 -7.77
CA GLU A 41 -11.40 -14.11 -8.19
C GLU A 41 -11.51 -12.89 -7.29
N GLU A 42 -12.72 -12.48 -6.91
CA GLU A 42 -12.98 -11.40 -5.97
C GLU A 42 -12.36 -11.71 -4.61
N LYS A 43 -12.49 -12.93 -4.06
CA LYS A 43 -11.79 -13.29 -2.80
C LYS A 43 -10.27 -13.19 -2.88
N LYS A 44 -9.68 -13.30 -4.08
CA LYS A 44 -8.23 -13.08 -4.28
C LYS A 44 -7.90 -11.60 -4.43
N THR A 45 -8.83 -10.78 -4.91
CA THR A 45 -8.68 -9.33 -5.09
C THR A 45 -9.29 -8.47 -3.99
N VAL A 46 -10.03 -9.05 -3.02
CA VAL A 46 -10.40 -8.41 -1.76
C VAL A 46 -9.10 -8.16 -1.03
N LEU A 47 -8.58 -6.99 -1.36
CA LEU A 47 -7.51 -6.22 -0.79
C LEU A 47 -7.19 -6.78 0.58
N LYS A 48 -6.13 -7.59 0.61
CA LYS A 48 -5.48 -7.93 1.86
C LYS A 48 -5.23 -6.59 2.53
N ASN A 49 -5.99 -6.30 3.59
CA ASN A 49 -5.85 -5.11 4.43
C ASN A 49 -4.50 -5.25 5.15
N GLU A 50 -3.43 -5.11 4.39
CA GLU A 50 -2.08 -5.21 4.85
C GLU A 50 -1.81 -3.87 5.53
N PRO A 51 -1.63 -3.85 6.86
CA PRO A 51 -1.37 -2.61 7.54
C PRO A 51 -0.07 -2.03 6.96
N LEU A 52 -0.17 -0.88 6.27
CA LEU A 52 0.96 -0.18 5.63
C LEU A 52 2.15 0.03 6.57
N ILE A 53 1.88 0.04 7.87
CA ILE A 53 2.88 -0.02 8.93
C ILE A 53 2.75 -1.37 9.63
N SER A 54 3.74 -2.23 9.42
CA SER A 54 3.88 -3.49 10.15
C SER A 54 3.89 -3.20 11.65
N LYS A 55 3.29 -4.09 12.45
CA LYS A 55 3.27 -3.97 13.93
C LYS A 55 4.66 -3.76 14.54
N LYS A 56 5.71 -4.21 13.84
CA LYS A 56 7.12 -4.01 14.21
C LYS A 56 7.56 -2.53 14.11
N MET A 57 7.06 -1.79 13.12
CA MET A 57 7.40 -0.38 12.90
C MET A 57 6.86 0.52 14.02
N TRP A 58 5.72 0.17 14.62
CA TRP A 58 5.18 0.89 15.78
C TRP A 58 6.14 0.91 16.98
N PHE A 59 6.92 -0.17 17.17
CA PHE A 59 7.92 -0.24 18.23
C PHE A 59 9.08 0.76 17.99
N VAL A 60 9.46 0.94 16.72
CA VAL A 60 10.49 1.92 16.31
C VAL A 60 10.00 3.35 16.56
N VAL A 61 8.74 3.65 16.22
CA VAL A 61 8.14 4.97 16.48
C VAL A 61 8.09 5.27 17.98
N TYR A 62 7.67 4.30 18.81
CA TYR A 62 7.67 4.45 20.26
C TYR A 62 9.08 4.67 20.82
N GLY A 63 10.08 3.92 20.35
CA GLY A 63 11.47 4.10 20.76
C GLY A 63 12.03 5.47 20.39
N PHE A 64 11.70 5.97 19.19
CA PHE A 64 12.10 7.30 18.75
C PHE A 64 11.47 8.40 19.61
N ILE A 65 10.15 8.33 19.85
CA ILE A 65 9.45 9.26 20.75
C ILE A 65 10.06 9.25 22.15
N ALA A 66 10.33 8.06 22.71
CA ALA A 66 10.89 7.92 24.05
C ALA A 66 12.28 8.53 24.13
N THR A 67 13.09 8.39 23.08
CA THR A 67 14.43 8.96 22.99
C THR A 67 14.37 10.49 22.90
N CYS A 68 13.48 11.05 22.07
CA CYS A 68 13.27 12.50 22.03
C CYS A 68 12.81 13.07 23.37
N VAL A 69 11.84 12.42 24.04
CA VAL A 69 11.38 12.84 25.37
C VAL A 69 12.51 12.76 26.41
N TRP A 70 13.32 11.70 26.36
CA TRP A 70 14.48 11.54 27.23
C TRP A 70 15.50 12.67 27.03
N LEU A 71 15.84 12.98 25.77
CA LEU A 71 16.80 14.05 25.44
C LEU A 71 16.32 15.41 25.95
N LEU A 72 15.03 15.74 25.77
CA LEU A 72 14.43 16.98 26.27
C LEU A 72 14.40 17.06 27.81
N TYR A 73 14.29 15.93 28.50
CA TYR A 73 14.39 15.88 29.96
C TYR A 73 15.84 16.01 30.44
N SER A 74 16.79 15.51 29.65
CA SER A 74 18.23 15.49 29.99
C SER A 74 18.90 16.86 29.90
N ASP A 75 18.32 17.82 29.15
CA ASP A 75 18.82 19.19 29.04
C ASP A 75 18.75 20.00 30.36
N LYS A 76 18.03 19.51 31.38
CA LYS A 76 17.89 20.22 32.67
C LYS A 76 19.01 19.96 33.68
N THR A 77 19.92 19.03 33.42
CA THR A 77 21.01 18.70 34.33
C THR A 77 22.34 18.87 33.63
N THR A 78 22.98 19.99 33.91
CA THR A 78 24.37 20.23 33.61
C THR A 78 25.23 19.04 34.05
N SER A 79 26.08 18.59 33.14
CA SER A 79 27.20 17.66 33.30
C SER A 79 26.87 16.17 33.52
N SER A 80 27.45 15.35 32.64
CA SER A 80 27.60 13.89 32.72
C SER A 80 26.41 13.04 32.25
N ILE A 81 26.12 13.12 30.94
CA ILE A 81 25.42 12.04 30.23
C ILE A 81 26.40 10.86 30.12
N LYS A 82 26.38 9.93 31.08
CA LYS A 82 26.99 8.61 30.89
C LYS A 82 25.98 7.76 30.12
N PHE A 83 26.09 7.76 28.79
CA PHE A 83 25.46 6.76 27.96
C PHE A 83 25.82 5.37 28.50
N PRO A 84 24.88 4.41 28.63
CA PRO A 84 25.26 3.03 28.79
C PRO A 84 26.15 2.67 27.61
N SER A 85 27.32 2.06 27.84
CA SER A 85 28.22 1.61 26.78
C SER A 85 27.51 0.59 25.91
N VAL A 86 26.73 1.07 24.94
CA VAL A 86 26.32 0.31 23.77
C VAL A 86 27.61 0.01 23.03
N ASP A 87 27.98 -1.26 22.99
CA ASP A 87 29.14 -1.73 22.25
C ASP A 87 28.87 -1.59 20.75
N LEU A 88 29.11 -0.39 20.23
CA LEU A 88 29.02 -0.03 18.82
C LEU A 88 30.30 -0.44 18.07
N SER A 89 31.04 -1.44 18.56
CA SER A 89 32.20 -2.03 17.86
C SER A 89 31.89 -2.48 16.43
N PHE A 90 30.62 -2.76 16.13
CA PHE A 90 30.15 -3.05 14.77
C PHE A 90 30.25 -1.85 13.83
N LEU A 91 30.12 -0.61 14.33
CA LEU A 91 30.27 0.61 13.53
C LEU A 91 31.75 0.89 13.22
N ASN A 92 32.69 0.48 14.07
CA ASN A 92 34.13 0.61 13.80
C ASN A 92 34.61 -0.22 12.59
N LYS A 93 33.87 -1.26 12.20
CA LYS A 93 34.14 -2.00 10.95
C LYS A 93 33.66 -1.28 9.70
N ILE A 94 32.72 -0.35 9.85
CA ILE A 94 32.26 0.52 8.77
C ILE A 94 33.18 1.73 8.84
N GLN A 95 34.14 1.82 7.91
CA GLN A 95 34.97 3.03 7.76
C GLN A 95 34.06 4.17 7.26
N ILE A 96 33.27 4.74 8.16
CA ILE A 96 32.60 6.01 7.92
C ILE A 96 33.72 7.04 8.02
N PRO A 97 34.12 7.72 6.93
CA PRO A 97 35.09 8.80 7.03
C PRO A 97 34.58 9.80 8.08
N ASN A 98 35.49 10.47 8.79
CA ASN A 98 35.26 11.40 9.92
C ASN A 98 34.41 12.66 9.57
N LEU A 99 33.41 12.53 8.71
CA LEU A 99 32.44 13.54 8.31
C LEU A 99 31.63 14.07 9.49
N PHE A 100 31.48 13.28 10.56
CA PHE A 100 30.72 13.64 11.75
C PHE A 100 31.57 14.12 12.93
N ASP A 101 32.89 13.87 12.93
CA ASP A 101 33.76 14.25 14.06
C ASP A 101 33.92 15.77 14.20
N ASN A 102 33.75 16.51 13.10
CA ASN A 102 33.85 17.97 13.08
C ASN A 102 32.47 18.66 13.04
N LEU A 103 31.38 17.90 13.17
CA LEU A 103 30.02 18.44 13.18
C LEU A 103 29.61 18.82 14.60
N SER A 104 29.86 20.08 14.97
CA SER A 104 29.25 20.69 16.14
C SER A 104 27.75 20.92 15.87
N ILE A 105 26.91 19.96 16.27
CA ILE A 105 25.45 20.15 16.25
C ILE A 105 25.11 21.30 17.20
N SER A 106 24.50 22.36 16.68
CA SER A 106 23.92 23.41 17.51
C SER A 106 22.57 22.97 18.04
N ASN A 107 22.16 23.45 19.23
CA ASN A 107 20.86 23.13 19.81
C ASN A 107 19.70 23.48 18.85
N THR A 108 19.85 24.53 18.04
CA THR A 108 18.91 24.91 17.00
C THR A 108 18.80 23.87 15.88
N LEU A 109 19.94 23.33 15.41
CA LEU A 109 19.95 22.25 14.41
C LEU A 109 19.30 20.98 14.96
N PHE A 110 19.56 20.65 16.22
CA PHE A 110 18.94 19.50 16.87
C PHE A 110 17.40 19.65 16.93
N TYR A 111 16.92 20.82 17.35
CA TYR A 111 15.48 21.10 17.40
C TYR A 111 14.84 21.08 16.01
N ALA A 112 15.53 21.61 15.00
CA ALA A 112 15.07 21.58 13.61
C ALA A 112 14.95 20.16 13.08
N ILE A 113 15.95 19.30 13.33
CA ILE A 113 15.93 17.88 12.94
C ILE A 113 14.82 17.11 13.66
N ALA A 114 14.64 17.34 14.96
CA ALA A 114 13.57 16.71 15.73
C ALA A 114 12.18 17.11 15.20
N PHE A 115 11.97 18.41 14.94
CA PHE A 115 10.73 18.92 14.37
C PHE A 115 10.46 18.37 12.97
N PHE A 116 11.48 18.36 12.10
CA PHE A 116 11.36 17.84 10.74
C PHE A 116 11.01 16.35 10.75
N THR A 117 11.65 15.57 11.62
CA THR A 117 11.36 14.14 11.77
C THR A 117 9.91 13.93 12.23
N ALA A 118 9.45 14.68 13.24
CA ALA A 118 8.06 14.62 13.69
C ALA A 118 7.07 14.98 12.57
N MET A 119 7.39 15.99 11.78
CA MET A 119 6.56 16.42 10.65
C MET A 119 6.45 15.34 9.56
N VAL A 120 7.56 14.66 9.23
CA VAL A 120 7.57 13.53 8.29
C VAL A 120 6.70 12.38 8.81
N PHE A 121 6.73 12.07 10.10
CA PHE A 121 5.83 11.07 10.70
C PHE A 121 4.35 11.46 10.55
N VAL A 122 4.00 12.71 10.82
CA VAL A 122 2.63 13.21 10.63
C VAL A 122 2.20 13.09 9.16
N GLN A 123 3.09 13.45 8.22
CA GLN A 123 2.82 13.31 6.78
C GLN A 123 2.56 11.85 6.38
N ILE A 124 3.35 10.90 6.91
CA ILE A 124 3.15 9.47 6.66
C ILE A 124 1.78 9.00 7.20
N ILE A 125 1.40 9.43 8.41
CA ILE A 125 0.09 9.10 9.00
C ILE A 125 -1.05 9.70 8.16
N TYR A 126 -0.91 10.94 7.71
CA TYR A 126 -1.89 11.62 6.86
C TYR A 126 -2.06 10.92 5.51
N LEU A 127 -0.97 10.60 4.83
CA LEU A 127 -0.99 9.83 3.58
C LEU A 127 -1.64 8.46 3.80
N LYS A 128 -1.27 7.75 4.87
CA LYS A 128 -1.90 6.47 5.24
C LYS A 128 -3.41 6.60 5.39
N ASN A 129 -3.90 7.65 6.06
CA ASN A 129 -5.34 7.88 6.24
C ASN A 129 -6.05 8.23 4.92
N HIS A 130 -5.40 8.98 4.03
CA HIS A 130 -5.93 9.33 2.72
C HIS A 130 -6.07 8.10 1.82
N PHE A 131 -5.02 7.27 1.72
CA PHE A 131 -5.06 6.05 0.91
C PHE A 131 -6.01 4.99 1.49
N ASN A 132 -6.11 4.86 2.82
CA ASN A 132 -7.04 3.93 3.45
C ASN A 132 -8.52 4.26 3.18
N LYS A 133 -8.84 5.52 2.84
CA LYS A 133 -10.20 5.94 2.46
C LYS A 133 -10.52 5.72 0.97
N GLY A 134 -9.50 5.51 0.13
CA GLY A 134 -9.66 5.25 -1.29
C GLY A 134 -9.86 3.77 -1.65
N PHE A 135 -9.89 2.89 -0.65
CA PHE A 135 -10.07 1.44 -0.80
C PHE A 135 -11.32 0.91 -0.06
N GLU A 136 -12.23 1.80 0.35
CA GLU A 136 -13.62 1.45 0.70
C GLU A 136 -14.55 1.65 -0.50
#